data_AF-A0A3M6W2Y8-F1
#
_entry.id   AF-A0A3M6W2Y8-F1
#
_cell.length_a   1.000
_cell.length_b   1.000
_cell.length_c   1.000
_cell.angle_alpha   90.00
_cell.angle_beta   90.00
_cell.angle_gamma   90.00
#
_symmetry.space_group_name_H-M   'P 1'
#
loop_
_entity.id
_entity.type
_entity.pdbx_description
1 polymer ?
#
loop_
_entity_poly.entity_id
_entity_poly.type
_entity_poly.pdbx_seq_one_letter_code
_entity_poly.pdbx_strand_id
1 'polypeptide(L)'
;MAELQQEADQPFLLALPAELLLHIFSYLSPLDLGSAAQTCHGLLCHAYDDALWQPFVSSNLHQPLSSPAPCHTFRDLYLSHHPHWFLPRYRVWLADSQPSGKLLISRYNSAKGSIEAHAVVAQRGHHSLDRWEKDREVIIHSFNPHVSLSLHQPVLKLDVDSPRTSDQSQNNPSDRGYAPPSRYNKEVLMDTFADAGLYSSFMLCRNLPKAAMTEQTRLWPPLRLPAKSRTRNDSGSGFLSAGHRPSRLSEVSQHNFRLRKWVEYTGRRSAPTLLPFNSPNGLSAALGLNNGPSAASPGSPPAFFPAGLPSTERGGLSIRMPEDITTYATLPPESYMPRPGKEWQGIWCGDYSGHGCEFLL
;
A
#
# COMPACT_ATOMS: atom_id res chain seq x y z
N MET A 1 -55.48 -12.90 -44.91
CA MET A 1 -54.64 -13.48 -43.84
C MET A 1 -53.27 -12.83 -43.98
N ALA A 2 -53.15 -11.61 -43.48
CA ALA A 2 -51.90 -10.86 -43.45
C ALA A 2 -51.32 -11.03 -42.05
N GLU A 3 -50.18 -11.71 -41.95
CA GLU A 3 -49.40 -11.81 -40.72
C GLU A 3 -48.84 -10.42 -40.41
N LEU A 4 -49.52 -9.68 -39.54
CA LEU A 4 -48.94 -8.57 -38.81
C LEU A 4 -47.96 -9.18 -37.79
N GLN A 5 -46.70 -9.32 -38.20
CA GLN A 5 -45.61 -9.54 -37.26
C GLN A 5 -45.65 -8.41 -36.23
N GLN A 6 -45.98 -8.78 -34.99
CA GLN A 6 -45.74 -7.96 -33.81
C GLN A 6 -44.25 -7.63 -33.78
N GLU A 7 -43.87 -6.41 -34.17
CA GLU A 7 -42.64 -5.77 -33.71
C GLU A 7 -42.76 -5.73 -32.18
N ALA A 8 -42.14 -6.72 -31.52
CA ALA A 8 -41.95 -6.69 -30.09
C ALA A 8 -41.24 -5.37 -29.76
N ASP A 9 -41.92 -4.53 -28.99
CA ASP A 9 -41.52 -3.19 -28.55
C ASP A 9 -40.08 -3.25 -28.01
N GLN A 10 -39.10 -3.07 -28.91
CA GLN A 10 -37.71 -3.17 -28.54
C GLN A 10 -37.44 -1.98 -27.62
N PRO A 11 -36.90 -2.20 -26.41
CA PRO A 11 -36.66 -1.10 -25.51
C PRO A 11 -35.76 -0.08 -26.21
N PHE A 12 -36.13 1.20 -26.13
CA PHE A 12 -35.49 2.30 -26.88
C PHE A 12 -33.96 2.31 -26.81
N LEU A 13 -33.40 1.81 -25.70
CA LEU A 13 -31.95 1.69 -25.51
C LEU A 13 -31.29 0.63 -26.40
N LEU A 14 -31.93 -0.53 -26.61
CA LEU A 14 -31.42 -1.61 -27.48
C LEU A 14 -31.62 -1.31 -28.98
N ALA A 15 -32.51 -0.37 -29.30
CA ALA A 15 -32.71 0.10 -30.67
C ALA A 15 -31.63 1.11 -31.13
N LEU A 16 -30.77 1.58 -30.21
CA LEU A 16 -29.67 2.49 -30.54
C LEU A 16 -28.53 1.77 -31.27
N PRO A 17 -27.85 2.45 -32.21
CA PRO A 17 -26.58 1.99 -32.76
C PRO A 17 -25.54 1.69 -31.68
N ALA A 18 -24.67 0.71 -31.95
CA ALA A 18 -23.64 0.25 -31.01
C ALA A 18 -22.70 1.39 -30.59
N GLU A 19 -22.37 2.31 -31.50
CA GLU A 19 -21.47 3.44 -31.26
C GLU A 19 -22.05 4.43 -30.24
N LEU A 20 -23.35 4.70 -30.29
CA LEU A 20 -24.03 5.56 -29.32
C LEU A 20 -24.11 4.90 -27.96
N LEU A 21 -24.34 3.59 -27.92
CA LEU A 21 -24.31 2.81 -26.68
C LEU A 21 -22.92 2.82 -26.04
N LEU A 22 -21.86 2.59 -26.81
CA LEU A 22 -20.47 2.67 -26.33
C LEU A 22 -20.15 4.08 -25.83
N HIS A 23 -20.62 5.13 -26.51
CA HIS A 23 -20.43 6.50 -26.07
C HIS A 23 -21.14 6.77 -24.73
N ILE A 24 -22.39 6.33 -24.56
CA ILE A 24 -23.11 6.43 -23.28
C ILE A 24 -22.35 5.68 -22.17
N PHE A 25 -21.86 4.47 -22.47
CA PHE A 25 -21.11 3.65 -21.53
C PHE A 25 -19.77 4.26 -21.11
N SER A 26 -19.15 5.08 -21.96
CA SER A 26 -17.90 5.79 -21.62
C SER A 26 -18.06 6.78 -20.45
N TYR A 27 -19.27 7.24 -20.17
CA TYR A 27 -19.57 8.13 -19.04
C TYR A 27 -19.92 7.40 -17.73
N LEU A 28 -20.15 6.07 -17.79
CA LEU A 28 -20.51 5.28 -16.62
C LEU A 28 -19.29 4.88 -15.80
N SER A 29 -19.46 4.67 -14.50
CA SER A 29 -18.41 4.07 -13.69
C SER A 29 -18.28 2.56 -14.00
N PRO A 30 -17.10 1.95 -13.79
CA PRO A 30 -16.92 0.50 -14.00
C PRO A 30 -17.89 -0.38 -13.21
N LEU A 31 -18.40 0.09 -12.08
CA LEU A 31 -19.40 -0.63 -11.28
C LEU A 31 -20.78 -0.56 -11.93
N ASP A 32 -21.19 0.63 -12.38
CA ASP A 32 -22.47 0.85 -13.04
C ASP A 32 -22.52 0.12 -14.39
N LEU A 33 -21.38 0.05 -15.07
CA LEU A 33 -21.22 -0.73 -16.29
C LEU A 33 -21.34 -2.24 -16.02
N GLY A 34 -20.83 -2.72 -14.88
CA GLY A 34 -21.08 -4.08 -14.40
C GLY A 34 -22.57 -4.34 -14.10
N SER A 35 -23.27 -3.39 -13.50
CA SER A 35 -24.72 -3.47 -13.27
C SER A 35 -25.52 -3.44 -14.58
N ALA A 36 -25.12 -2.61 -15.54
CA ALA A 36 -25.74 -2.57 -16.87
C ALA A 36 -25.55 -3.88 -17.64
N ALA A 37 -24.38 -4.51 -17.53
CA ALA A 37 -24.13 -5.83 -18.12
C ALA A 37 -25.00 -6.94 -17.52
N GLN A 38 -25.50 -6.78 -16.29
CA GLN A 38 -26.38 -7.76 -15.65
C GLN A 38 -27.85 -7.66 -16.10
N THR A 39 -28.27 -6.60 -16.78
CA THR A 39 -29.68 -6.40 -17.14
C THR A 39 -30.08 -7.17 -18.39
N CYS A 40 -29.25 -7.19 -19.43
CA CYS A 40 -29.54 -7.93 -20.66
C CYS A 40 -28.27 -8.34 -21.42
N HIS A 41 -28.42 -9.37 -22.28
CA HIS A 41 -27.30 -9.92 -23.05
C HIS A 41 -26.72 -8.94 -24.08
N GLY A 42 -27.56 -8.11 -24.73
CA GLY A 42 -27.09 -7.11 -25.69
C GLY A 42 -26.19 -6.05 -25.05
N LEU A 43 -26.61 -5.50 -23.91
CA LEU A 43 -25.80 -4.55 -23.14
C LEU A 43 -24.55 -5.21 -22.55
N LEU A 44 -24.60 -6.50 -22.19
CA LEU A 44 -23.43 -7.25 -21.74
C LEU A 44 -22.35 -7.31 -22.83
N CYS A 45 -22.71 -7.64 -24.08
CA CYS A 45 -21.77 -7.68 -25.19
C CYS A 45 -21.07 -6.33 -25.40
N HIS A 46 -21.82 -5.23 -25.36
CA HIS A 46 -21.25 -3.89 -25.53
C HIS A 46 -20.50 -3.37 -24.30
N ALA A 47 -20.93 -3.71 -23.08
CA ALA A 47 -20.25 -3.33 -21.85
C ALA A 47 -18.89 -4.04 -21.70
N TYR A 48 -18.76 -5.25 -22.24
CA TYR A 48 -17.51 -6.02 -22.14
C TYR A 48 -16.51 -5.67 -23.23
N ASP A 49 -16.82 -4.70 -24.09
CA ASP A 49 -15.92 -4.22 -25.12
C ASP A 49 -14.67 -3.56 -24.51
N ASP A 50 -13.49 -4.03 -24.92
CA ASP A 50 -12.20 -3.64 -24.35
C ASP A 50 -11.84 -2.18 -24.64
N ALA A 51 -12.43 -1.61 -25.71
CA ALA A 51 -12.30 -0.20 -26.05
C ALA A 51 -12.81 0.73 -24.93
N LEU A 52 -13.78 0.28 -24.12
CA LEU A 52 -14.27 1.03 -22.96
C LEU A 52 -13.33 0.92 -21.76
N TRP A 53 -12.67 -0.23 -21.59
CA TRP A 53 -11.83 -0.50 -20.43
C TRP A 53 -10.43 0.11 -20.53
N GLN A 54 -9.90 0.29 -21.74
CA GLN A 54 -8.60 0.92 -21.97
C GLN A 54 -8.52 2.36 -21.40
N PRO A 55 -9.49 3.27 -21.65
CA PRO A 55 -9.52 4.59 -21.01
C PRO A 55 -9.58 4.53 -19.49
N PHE A 56 -10.35 3.60 -18.91
CA PHE A 56 -10.44 3.47 -17.45
C PHE A 56 -9.10 3.09 -16.83
N VAL A 57 -8.38 2.12 -17.39
CA VAL A 57 -7.04 1.76 -16.93
C VAL A 57 -6.07 2.93 -17.14
N SER A 58 -6.10 3.54 -18.33
CA SER A 58 -5.21 4.65 -18.69
C SER A 58 -5.42 5.88 -17.81
N SER A 59 -6.65 6.16 -17.36
CA SER A 59 -6.94 7.27 -16.45
C SER A 59 -6.30 7.13 -15.05
N ASN A 60 -6.00 5.88 -14.65
CA ASN A 60 -5.32 5.58 -13.39
C ASN A 60 -3.79 5.55 -13.54
N LEU A 61 -3.29 5.69 -14.77
CA LEU A 61 -1.87 5.64 -15.11
C LEU A 61 -1.44 6.96 -15.73
N HIS A 62 -0.17 7.33 -15.55
CA HIS A 62 0.38 8.52 -16.21
C HIS A 62 0.82 8.23 -17.65
N GLN A 63 1.15 6.97 -17.95
CA GLN A 63 1.49 6.51 -19.28
C GLN A 63 0.39 5.56 -19.74
N PRO A 64 -0.30 5.86 -20.86
CA PRO A 64 -1.33 4.98 -21.37
C PRO A 64 -0.71 3.64 -21.77
N LEU A 65 -1.44 2.56 -21.49
CA LEU A 65 -1.02 1.23 -21.91
C LEU A 65 -1.47 0.99 -23.35
N SER A 66 -0.52 0.62 -24.20
CA SER A 66 -0.80 0.21 -25.58
C SER A 66 -1.19 -1.27 -25.69
N SER A 67 -0.94 -2.08 -24.64
CA SER A 67 -1.21 -3.51 -24.64
C SER A 67 -1.82 -3.95 -23.29
N PRO A 68 -2.79 -4.88 -23.30
CA PRO A 68 -3.37 -5.47 -22.10
C PRO A 68 -2.46 -6.53 -21.45
N ALA A 69 -1.34 -6.88 -22.10
CA ALA A 69 -0.39 -7.86 -21.58
C ALA A 69 0.03 -7.52 -20.13
N PRO A 70 0.04 -8.50 -19.22
CA PRO A 70 -0.06 -9.96 -19.43
C PRO A 70 -1.48 -10.54 -19.49
N CYS A 71 -2.53 -9.73 -19.27
CA CYS A 71 -3.91 -10.20 -19.33
C CYS A 71 -4.43 -10.25 -20.79
N HIS A 72 -5.48 -11.03 -21.01
CA HIS A 72 -6.11 -11.16 -22.34
C HIS A 72 -6.90 -9.92 -22.73
N THR A 73 -7.46 -9.18 -21.76
CA THR A 73 -8.27 -7.97 -21.97
C THR A 73 -7.91 -6.88 -20.94
N PHE A 74 -8.08 -5.60 -21.29
CA PHE A 74 -7.99 -4.48 -20.35
C PHE A 74 -9.03 -4.57 -19.24
N ARG A 75 -10.20 -5.17 -19.52
CA ARG A 75 -11.21 -5.48 -18.51
C ARG A 75 -10.67 -6.41 -17.42
N ASP A 76 -10.09 -7.54 -17.80
CA ASP A 76 -9.57 -8.52 -16.83
C ASP A 76 -8.42 -7.93 -16.03
N LEU A 77 -7.58 -7.13 -16.69
CA LEU A 77 -6.54 -6.37 -16.01
C LEU A 77 -7.14 -5.41 -14.97
N TYR A 78 -8.16 -4.64 -15.34
CA TYR A 78 -8.83 -3.72 -14.44
C TYR A 78 -9.43 -4.45 -13.23
N LEU A 79 -10.13 -5.57 -13.46
CA LEU A 79 -10.79 -6.36 -12.43
C LEU A 79 -9.83 -7.03 -11.46
N SER A 80 -8.69 -7.50 -11.97
CA SER A 80 -7.65 -8.16 -11.17
C SER A 80 -7.09 -7.21 -10.10
N HIS A 81 -6.84 -5.97 -10.50
CA HIS A 81 -6.30 -4.94 -9.60
C HIS A 81 -7.36 -4.13 -8.87
N HIS A 82 -8.64 -4.25 -9.18
CA HIS A 82 -9.69 -3.53 -8.44
C HIS A 82 -9.77 -3.99 -6.98
N PRO A 83 -9.72 -3.09 -5.96
CA PRO A 83 -9.81 -1.62 -6.03
C PRO A 83 -8.48 -0.85 -5.92
N HIS A 84 -7.32 -1.48 -6.09
CA HIS A 84 -5.97 -0.97 -5.84
C HIS A 84 -5.42 0.05 -6.86
N TRP A 85 -6.20 0.41 -7.88
CA TRP A 85 -5.80 1.38 -8.92
C TRP A 85 -5.46 2.78 -8.41
N PHE A 86 -5.87 3.13 -7.19
CA PHE A 86 -5.45 4.38 -6.57
C PHE A 86 -3.94 4.45 -6.29
N LEU A 87 -3.28 3.30 -6.11
CA LEU A 87 -1.85 3.22 -5.88
C LEU A 87 -1.07 3.87 -7.03
N PRO A 88 -1.13 3.38 -8.29
CA PRO A 88 -0.40 4.00 -9.39
C PRO A 88 -0.91 5.39 -9.77
N ARG A 89 -2.17 5.73 -9.43
CA ARG A 89 -2.75 7.06 -9.67
C ARG A 89 -2.08 8.17 -8.88
N TYR A 90 -1.79 7.95 -7.59
CA TYR A 90 -1.20 8.98 -6.73
C TYR A 90 0.33 8.94 -6.66
N ARG A 91 0.95 7.80 -7.00
CA ARG A 91 2.41 7.55 -7.07
C ARG A 91 3.18 7.71 -5.77
N VAL A 92 3.05 8.84 -5.08
CA VAL A 92 3.84 9.20 -3.90
C VAL A 92 3.07 8.85 -2.64
N TRP A 93 3.72 8.03 -1.80
CA TRP A 93 3.15 7.52 -0.56
C TRP A 93 4.11 7.72 0.60
N LEU A 94 3.57 8.23 1.70
CA LEU A 94 4.31 8.66 2.88
C LEU A 94 3.88 7.82 4.06
N ALA A 95 4.85 7.16 4.69
CA ALA A 95 4.65 6.35 5.88
C ALA A 95 4.54 7.20 7.14
N ASP A 96 3.80 6.69 8.10
CA ASP A 96 3.69 7.16 9.48
C ASP A 96 4.86 6.75 10.38
N SER A 97 5.86 6.06 9.84
CA SER A 97 7.04 5.58 10.57
C SER A 97 7.79 6.76 11.20
N GLN A 98 7.93 6.72 12.53
CA GLN A 98 8.80 7.63 13.28
C GLN A 98 10.11 6.91 13.62
N PRO A 99 11.26 7.60 13.68
CA PRO A 99 11.48 9.02 13.42
C PRO A 99 11.57 9.38 11.92
N SER A 100 11.81 8.38 11.07
CA SER A 100 12.14 8.53 9.66
C SER A 100 10.96 8.23 8.76
N GLY A 101 10.37 9.28 8.18
CA GLY A 101 9.30 9.13 7.21
C GLY A 101 9.78 8.30 6.01
N LYS A 102 9.17 7.15 5.75
CA LYS A 102 9.47 6.33 4.56
C LYS A 102 8.68 6.85 3.35
N LEU A 103 9.38 7.02 2.23
CA LEU A 103 8.80 7.43 0.96
C LEU A 103 8.73 6.24 0.00
N LEU A 104 7.53 5.93 -0.49
CA LEU A 104 7.33 4.93 -1.54
C LEU A 104 6.85 5.59 -2.83
N ILE A 105 7.33 5.07 -3.95
CA ILE A 105 6.82 5.39 -5.28
C ILE A 105 6.14 4.15 -5.86
N SER A 106 4.82 4.22 -6.04
CA SER A 106 4.03 3.20 -6.73
C SER A 106 4.07 3.39 -8.24
N ARG A 107 4.18 2.26 -8.94
CA ARG A 107 4.25 2.17 -10.39
C ARG A 107 3.51 0.91 -10.82
N TYR A 108 2.91 0.96 -12.01
CA TYR A 108 2.40 -0.23 -12.67
C TYR A 108 3.48 -0.78 -13.59
N ASN A 109 3.77 -2.07 -13.46
CA ASN A 109 4.70 -2.79 -14.33
C ASN A 109 3.92 -3.54 -15.40
N SER A 110 3.94 -3.03 -16.65
CA SER A 110 3.21 -3.62 -17.77
C SER A 110 3.73 -5.01 -18.16
N ALA A 111 5.02 -5.32 -17.94
CA ALA A 111 5.57 -6.62 -18.30
C ALA A 111 5.03 -7.76 -17.42
N LYS A 112 4.78 -7.47 -16.14
CA LYS A 112 4.28 -8.45 -15.16
C LYS A 112 2.79 -8.29 -14.84
N GLY A 113 2.18 -7.20 -15.31
CA GLY A 113 0.82 -6.82 -14.93
C GLY A 113 0.66 -6.61 -13.43
N SER A 114 1.70 -6.13 -12.75
CA SER A 114 1.75 -6.02 -11.28
C SER A 114 1.83 -4.55 -10.86
N ILE A 115 1.15 -4.21 -9.76
CA ILE A 115 1.31 -2.91 -9.11
C ILE A 115 2.43 -3.06 -8.08
N GLU A 116 3.53 -2.36 -8.31
CA GLU A 116 4.70 -2.39 -7.45
C GLU A 116 4.90 -1.03 -6.79
N ALA A 117 5.22 -0.98 -5.49
CA ALA A 117 5.74 0.23 -4.87
C ALA A 117 7.14 0.00 -4.32
N HIS A 118 8.02 0.93 -4.68
CA HIS A 118 9.45 0.86 -4.43
C HIS A 118 9.84 1.93 -3.43
N ALA A 119 10.72 1.60 -2.48
CA ALA A 119 11.22 2.58 -1.53
C ALA A 119 12.20 3.53 -2.20
N VAL A 120 12.04 4.82 -1.93
CA VAL A 120 13.04 5.83 -2.27
C VAL A 120 14.13 5.75 -1.21
N VAL A 121 15.37 5.61 -1.66
CA VAL A 121 16.55 5.51 -0.79
C VAL A 121 17.49 6.63 -1.18
N ALA A 122 18.09 7.27 -0.17
CA ALA A 122 19.14 8.23 -0.37
C ALA A 122 20.46 7.65 0.17
N GLN A 123 21.52 7.78 -0.62
CA GLN A 123 22.87 7.45 -0.19
C GLN A 123 23.65 8.74 0.07
N ARG A 124 24.43 8.75 1.15
CA ARG A 124 25.31 9.88 1.48
C ARG A 124 26.42 9.95 0.42
N GLY A 125 26.43 11.02 -0.36
CA GLY A 125 27.52 11.33 -1.28
C GLY A 125 28.68 12.06 -0.59
N HIS A 126 29.40 12.87 -1.37
CA HIS A 126 30.49 13.69 -0.85
C HIS A 126 29.95 14.68 0.20
N HIS A 127 30.72 14.87 1.27
CA HIS A 127 30.39 15.80 2.35
C HIS A 127 31.53 16.79 2.58
N SER A 128 31.18 18.05 2.80
CA SER A 128 32.10 19.10 3.25
C SER A 128 31.71 19.57 4.64
N LEU A 129 32.71 20.01 5.39
CA LEU A 129 32.57 20.61 6.71
C LEU A 129 33.09 22.04 6.61
N ASP A 130 32.16 22.97 6.53
CA ASP A 130 32.46 24.40 6.40
C ASP A 130 32.09 25.09 7.72
N ARG A 131 32.96 25.98 8.21
CA ARG A 131 32.61 26.78 9.39
C ARG A 131 31.81 28.00 8.93
N TRP A 132 30.75 28.32 9.65
CA TRP A 132 29.96 29.49 9.29
C TRP A 132 30.79 30.77 9.45
N GLU A 133 30.75 31.65 8.46
CA GLU A 133 31.61 32.84 8.42
C GLU A 133 31.38 33.80 9.59
N LYS A 134 30.14 33.86 10.11
CA LYS A 134 29.73 34.77 11.20
C LYS A 134 29.97 34.20 12.59
N ASP A 135 29.98 32.88 12.73
CA ASP A 135 30.19 32.21 14.01
C ASP A 135 30.99 30.94 13.79
N ARG A 136 32.22 30.93 14.32
CA ARG A 136 33.17 29.82 14.14
C ARG A 136 32.83 28.61 15.00
N GLU A 137 31.89 28.73 15.94
CA GLU A 137 31.35 27.60 16.70
C GLU A 137 30.32 26.80 15.89
N VAL A 138 29.72 27.40 14.85
CA VAL A 138 28.76 26.74 13.98
C VAL A 138 29.47 26.04 12.82
N ILE A 139 29.34 24.71 12.78
CA ILE A 139 29.86 23.86 11.71
C ILE A 139 28.71 23.46 10.80
N ILE A 140 28.80 23.84 9.52
CA ILE A 140 27.86 23.48 8.47
C ILE A 140 28.35 22.19 7.83
N HIS A 141 27.58 21.12 8.02
CA HIS A 141 27.81 19.85 7.34
C HIS A 141 26.99 19.81 6.06
N SER A 142 27.63 20.08 4.94
CA SER A 142 27.02 20.00 3.61
C SER A 142 27.23 18.60 3.06
N PHE A 143 26.20 18.01 2.45
CA PHE A 143 26.33 16.73 1.79
C PHE A 143 25.51 16.71 0.50
N ASN A 144 25.95 15.93 -0.48
CA ASN A 144 25.24 15.76 -1.74
C ASN A 144 24.55 14.37 -1.75
N PRO A 145 23.26 14.26 -1.42
CA PRO A 145 22.55 12.98 -1.43
C PRO A 145 22.38 12.43 -2.86
N HIS A 146 22.68 11.14 -3.03
CA HIS A 146 22.27 10.42 -4.23
C HIS A 146 20.93 9.74 -3.97
N VAL A 147 19.85 10.34 -4.47
CA VAL A 147 18.49 9.79 -4.34
C VAL A 147 18.23 8.81 -5.47
N SER A 148 17.93 7.56 -5.14
CA SER A 148 17.60 6.51 -6.09
C SER A 148 16.37 5.71 -5.66
N LEU A 149 15.76 5.01 -6.62
CA LEU A 149 14.64 4.13 -6.37
C LEU A 149 15.14 2.70 -6.29
N SER A 150 14.84 1.99 -5.20
CA SER A 150 15.23 0.59 -5.04
C SER A 150 14.36 -0.33 -5.90
N LEU A 151 14.71 -0.48 -7.19
CA LEU A 151 13.94 -1.27 -8.16
C LEU A 151 14.04 -2.78 -7.98
N HIS A 152 15.11 -3.26 -7.33
CA HIS A 152 15.34 -4.69 -7.15
C HIS A 152 14.38 -5.33 -6.16
N GLN A 153 13.87 -4.55 -5.21
CA GLN A 153 13.07 -5.07 -4.10
C GLN A 153 11.86 -4.17 -3.84
N PRO A 154 10.68 -4.53 -4.38
CA PRO A 154 9.45 -3.80 -4.10
C PRO A 154 9.02 -4.01 -2.64
N VAL A 155 8.58 -2.94 -1.99
CA VAL A 155 8.00 -2.98 -0.65
C VAL A 155 6.54 -3.45 -0.68
N LEU A 156 5.86 -3.20 -1.80
CA LEU A 156 4.48 -3.57 -2.08
C LEU A 156 4.47 -4.20 -3.47
N LYS A 157 3.90 -5.40 -3.61
CA LYS A 157 3.77 -6.08 -4.89
C LYS A 157 2.40 -6.75 -4.94
N LEU A 158 1.52 -6.22 -5.79
CA LEU A 158 0.19 -6.76 -6.03
C LEU A 158 0.17 -7.36 -7.43
N ASP A 159 0.23 -8.68 -7.49
CA ASP A 159 0.14 -9.44 -8.72
C ASP A 159 -1.33 -9.74 -9.05
N VAL A 160 -1.60 -10.09 -10.32
CA VAL A 160 -2.93 -10.44 -10.84
C VAL A 160 -3.59 -11.55 -10.00
N ASP A 161 -2.81 -12.55 -9.59
CA ASP A 161 -3.27 -13.72 -8.83
C ASP A 161 -2.81 -13.73 -7.36
N SER A 162 -2.52 -12.56 -6.77
CA SER A 162 -2.04 -12.52 -5.38
C SER A 162 -3.04 -13.20 -4.43
N PRO A 163 -2.58 -14.17 -3.62
CA PRO A 163 -3.47 -14.90 -2.72
C PRO A 163 -4.04 -13.94 -1.69
N ARG A 164 -5.36 -13.78 -1.72
CA ARG A 164 -6.09 -13.09 -0.67
C ARG A 164 -6.22 -14.04 0.50
N THR A 165 -6.10 -13.54 1.72
CA THR A 165 -6.40 -14.36 2.90
C THR A 165 -7.82 -14.94 2.75
N SER A 166 -7.91 -16.27 2.67
CA SER A 166 -9.16 -17.00 2.77
C SER A 166 -9.48 -17.21 4.24
N ASP A 167 -10.75 -17.47 4.56
CA ASP A 167 -11.21 -17.86 5.90
C ASP A 167 -10.64 -19.26 6.25
N GLN A 168 -9.32 -19.39 6.34
CA GLN A 168 -8.67 -20.64 6.74
C GLN A 168 -9.04 -20.94 8.19
N SER A 169 -9.67 -22.10 8.38
CA SER A 169 -10.03 -22.69 9.67
C SER A 169 -8.85 -23.05 10.57
N GLN A 170 -7.61 -22.98 10.07
CA GLN A 170 -6.38 -23.30 10.81
C GLN A 170 -5.52 -22.07 11.18
N ASN A 171 -6.00 -20.86 10.91
CA ASN A 171 -5.46 -19.70 11.62
C ASN A 171 -5.93 -19.80 13.08
N ASN A 172 -5.00 -20.13 13.99
CA ASN A 172 -5.25 -20.13 15.43
C ASN A 172 -6.02 -18.87 15.87
N PRO A 173 -6.89 -18.99 16.90
CA PRO A 173 -8.03 -18.13 17.15
C PRO A 173 -7.64 -16.74 17.66
N SER A 174 -7.30 -15.83 16.75
CA SER A 174 -7.53 -14.38 16.93
C SER A 174 -8.79 -13.94 16.16
N ASP A 175 -9.75 -14.88 16.15
CA ASP A 175 -11.09 -14.85 15.59
C ASP A 175 -11.93 -13.71 16.22
N ARG A 176 -12.76 -13.09 15.38
CA ARG A 176 -13.79 -12.04 15.67
C ARG A 176 -13.31 -10.61 15.97
N GLY A 177 -13.03 -9.88 14.90
CA GLY A 177 -12.92 -8.42 14.92
C GLY A 177 -14.09 -7.68 14.28
N TYR A 178 -15.33 -7.84 14.77
CA TYR A 178 -16.54 -6.98 14.60
C TYR A 178 -17.00 -6.53 13.18
N ALA A 179 -16.23 -6.70 12.11
CA ALA A 179 -16.58 -6.28 10.76
C ALA A 179 -17.22 -7.45 9.99
N PRO A 180 -18.35 -7.23 9.28
CA PRO A 180 -18.95 -8.27 8.44
C PRO A 180 -17.92 -8.82 7.44
N PRO A 181 -17.88 -10.14 7.17
CA PRO A 181 -16.99 -10.70 6.17
C PRO A 181 -17.30 -10.05 4.81
N SER A 182 -16.31 -9.37 4.23
CA SER A 182 -16.43 -8.66 2.96
C SER A 182 -15.14 -8.83 2.17
N ARG A 183 -15.24 -8.80 0.83
CA ARG A 183 -14.08 -8.84 -0.09
C ARG A 183 -13.05 -7.74 0.24
N TYR A 184 -13.49 -6.64 0.82
CA TYR A 184 -12.66 -5.47 1.16
C TYR A 184 -12.00 -5.55 2.55
N ASN A 185 -12.44 -6.48 3.40
CA ASN A 185 -11.82 -6.76 4.71
C ASN A 185 -10.67 -7.78 4.61
N LYS A 186 -10.52 -8.42 3.44
CA LYS A 186 -9.47 -9.42 3.18
C LYS A 186 -8.16 -8.72 2.88
N GLU A 187 -7.10 -9.18 3.54
CA GLU A 187 -5.75 -8.74 3.24
C GLU A 187 -5.18 -9.50 2.03
N VAL A 188 -4.31 -8.83 1.26
CA VAL A 188 -3.61 -9.44 0.13
C VAL A 188 -2.20 -9.80 0.58
N LEU A 189 -1.90 -11.10 0.61
CA LEU A 189 -0.57 -11.57 0.97
C LEU A 189 0.40 -11.29 -0.16
N MET A 190 1.60 -10.84 0.19
CA MET A 190 2.63 -10.48 -0.77
C MET A 190 3.94 -11.16 -0.44
N ASP A 191 4.52 -11.75 -1.47
CA ASP A 191 5.82 -12.41 -1.39
C ASP A 191 6.93 -11.45 -1.84
N THR A 192 7.18 -10.43 -1.01
CA THR A 192 8.23 -9.44 -1.25
C THR A 192 9.57 -9.82 -0.60
N PHE A 193 9.52 -10.63 0.48
CA PHE A 193 10.69 -10.98 1.29
C PHE A 193 10.60 -12.41 1.90
N ALA A 194 9.80 -13.34 1.35
CA ALA A 194 9.62 -14.64 2.02
C ALA A 194 10.92 -15.45 2.12
N ASP A 195 11.87 -15.26 1.19
CA ASP A 195 13.20 -15.89 1.26
C ASP A 195 13.99 -15.50 2.52
N ALA A 196 13.71 -14.33 3.10
CA ALA A 196 14.30 -13.84 4.35
C ALA A 196 13.44 -14.17 5.59
N GLY A 197 12.35 -14.94 5.43
CA GLY A 197 11.37 -15.23 6.49
C GLY A 197 10.48 -14.03 6.84
N LEU A 198 10.50 -12.96 6.05
CA LEU A 198 9.68 -11.76 6.24
C LEU A 198 8.48 -11.79 5.32
N TYR A 199 7.30 -11.89 5.91
CA TYR A 199 6.04 -11.87 5.19
C TYR A 199 5.43 -10.48 5.25
N SER A 200 4.71 -10.10 4.19
CA SER A 200 3.98 -8.85 4.15
C SER A 200 2.57 -9.02 3.61
N SER A 201 1.67 -8.14 4.06
CA SER A 201 0.27 -8.19 3.73
C SER A 201 -0.27 -6.78 3.55
N PHE A 202 -1.01 -6.58 2.47
CA PHE A 202 -1.64 -5.31 2.14
C PHE A 202 -3.04 -5.22 2.72
N MET A 203 -3.33 -4.11 3.39
CA MET A 203 -4.60 -3.87 4.07
C MET A 203 -5.27 -2.59 3.57
N LEU A 204 -6.53 -2.70 3.16
CA LEU A 204 -7.36 -1.55 2.85
C LEU A 204 -7.77 -0.80 4.12
N CYS A 205 -7.87 0.52 4.01
CA CYS A 205 -8.22 1.40 5.13
C CYS A 205 -9.58 2.07 4.90
N ARG A 206 -10.29 2.31 6.00
CA ARG A 206 -11.49 3.14 6.02
C ARG A 206 -11.16 4.60 6.30
N ASN A 207 -11.75 5.52 5.55
CA ASN A 207 -11.64 6.96 5.82
C ASN A 207 -12.34 7.32 7.14
N LEU A 208 -11.68 8.12 7.97
CA LEU A 208 -12.29 8.60 9.21
C LEU A 208 -13.32 9.71 8.91
N PRO A 209 -14.54 9.64 9.48
CA PRO A 209 -15.52 10.72 9.33
C PRO A 209 -15.02 12.04 9.94
N LYS A 210 -15.37 13.17 9.33
CA LYS A 210 -14.96 14.52 9.79
C LYS A 210 -15.29 14.78 11.27
N ALA A 211 -16.42 14.25 11.75
CA ALA A 211 -16.85 14.38 13.14
C ALA A 211 -15.90 13.73 14.17
N ALA A 212 -15.12 12.73 13.76
CA ALA A 212 -14.16 12.04 14.61
C ALA A 212 -12.72 12.57 14.47
N MET A 213 -12.51 13.64 13.68
CA MET A 213 -11.20 14.23 13.44
C MET A 213 -10.88 15.31 14.48
N THR A 214 -10.57 14.88 15.70
CA THR A 214 -10.16 15.78 16.78
C THR A 214 -8.64 15.81 16.95
N GLU A 215 -8.10 16.87 17.56
CA GLU A 215 -6.64 16.98 17.86
C GLU A 215 -6.13 15.88 18.80
N GLN A 216 -7.01 15.35 19.65
CA GLN A 216 -6.70 14.24 20.56
C GLN A 216 -6.60 12.89 19.85
N THR A 217 -7.14 12.78 18.63
CA THR A 217 -7.08 11.54 17.86
C THR A 217 -5.73 11.47 17.13
N ARG A 218 -5.01 10.36 17.29
CA ARG A 218 -3.81 10.09 16.49
C ARG A 218 -4.21 9.82 15.05
N LEU A 219 -3.95 10.77 14.17
CA LEU A 219 -4.34 10.76 12.75
C LEU A 219 -3.11 10.71 11.84
N TRP A 220 -3.23 9.96 10.75
CA TRP A 220 -2.30 10.00 9.63
C TRP A 220 -3.04 10.32 8.32
N PRO A 221 -2.57 11.29 7.51
CA PRO A 221 -1.55 12.30 7.84
C PRO A 221 -1.94 13.18 9.03
N PRO A 222 -1.00 13.81 9.75
CA PRO A 222 -1.30 14.72 10.85
C PRO A 222 -2.06 15.97 10.39
N LEU A 223 -2.87 16.58 11.26
CA LEU A 223 -3.73 17.73 10.94
C LEU A 223 -2.98 18.92 10.32
N ARG A 224 -1.69 19.07 10.65
CA ARG A 224 -0.79 20.10 10.09
C ARG A 224 -0.55 19.96 8.59
N LEU A 225 -0.55 18.72 8.08
CA LEU A 225 -0.35 18.46 6.66
C LEU A 225 -1.69 18.48 5.93
N PRO A 226 -1.83 19.20 4.81
CA PRO A 226 -3.06 19.18 4.02
C PRO A 226 -3.28 17.78 3.44
N ALA A 227 -4.45 17.18 3.67
CA ALA A 227 -4.77 15.84 3.16
C ALA A 227 -6.26 15.73 2.83
N LYS A 228 -6.59 15.04 1.73
CA LYS A 228 -7.99 14.85 1.27
C LYS A 228 -8.77 13.91 2.17
N SER A 229 -8.12 12.87 2.68
CA SER A 229 -8.70 11.98 3.68
C SER A 229 -7.64 11.50 4.67
N ARG A 230 -8.08 11.18 5.89
CA ARG A 230 -7.21 10.74 6.98
C ARG A 230 -7.72 9.45 7.59
N THR A 231 -6.82 8.74 8.24
CA THR A 231 -7.11 7.52 8.98
C THR A 231 -6.55 7.61 10.38
N ARG A 232 -7.13 6.83 11.30
CA ARG A 232 -6.61 6.73 12.66
C ARG A 232 -5.35 5.87 12.67
N ASN A 233 -4.29 6.37 13.30
CA ASN A 233 -2.98 5.74 13.32
C ASN A 233 -2.68 4.91 14.58
N ASP A 234 -3.67 4.77 15.46
CA ASP A 234 -3.51 4.03 16.71
C ASP A 234 -4.73 3.15 16.95
N SER A 235 -4.47 1.88 17.25
CA SER A 235 -5.50 0.86 17.44
C SER A 235 -5.01 -0.20 18.44
N GLY A 236 -5.72 -0.34 19.55
CA GLY A 236 -5.51 -1.46 20.48
C GLY A 236 -5.92 -2.83 19.93
N SER A 237 -6.59 -2.86 18.76
CA SER A 237 -7.06 -4.08 18.10
C SER A 237 -6.26 -4.42 16.83
N GLY A 238 -5.05 -3.89 16.66
CA GLY A 238 -4.22 -4.13 15.47
C GLY A 238 -4.90 -3.73 14.15
N PHE A 239 -5.76 -2.71 14.18
CA PHE A 239 -6.52 -2.24 13.01
C PHE A 239 -7.52 -3.25 12.41
N LEU A 240 -7.91 -4.28 13.17
CA LEU A 240 -8.82 -5.33 12.71
C LEU A 240 -10.32 -4.96 12.81
N SER A 241 -10.67 -3.90 13.55
CA SER A 241 -12.07 -3.54 13.83
C SER A 241 -12.80 -2.93 12.63
N ALA A 242 -14.15 -2.98 12.65
CA ALA A 242 -15.03 -2.39 11.64
C ALA A 242 -14.87 -0.87 11.44
N GLY A 243 -14.28 -0.18 12.41
CA GLY A 243 -13.91 1.23 12.29
C GLY A 243 -12.67 1.47 11.44
N HIS A 244 -11.83 0.45 11.26
CA HIS A 244 -10.56 0.53 10.54
C HIS A 244 -10.60 -0.14 9.17
N ARG A 245 -11.32 -1.27 9.06
CA ARG A 245 -11.46 -2.02 7.80
C ARG A 245 -12.76 -1.68 7.07
N PRO A 246 -12.72 -1.44 5.75
CA PRO A 246 -13.90 -1.08 4.97
C PRO A 246 -14.75 -2.30 4.63
N SER A 247 -16.05 -2.22 4.91
CA SER A 247 -16.99 -3.29 4.57
C SER A 247 -17.56 -3.14 3.15
N ARG A 248 -17.65 -1.91 2.65
CA ARG A 248 -18.18 -1.54 1.33
C ARG A 248 -17.12 -0.80 0.52
N LEU A 249 -17.22 -0.86 -0.81
CA LEU A 249 -16.32 -0.13 -1.70
C LEU A 249 -16.33 1.39 -1.45
N SER A 250 -17.49 1.97 -1.13
CA SER A 250 -17.63 3.39 -0.80
C SER A 250 -16.90 3.80 0.48
N GLU A 251 -16.61 2.84 1.37
CA GLU A 251 -15.86 3.08 2.61
C GLU A 251 -14.34 2.98 2.39
N VAL A 252 -13.90 2.39 1.27
CA VAL A 252 -12.48 2.20 0.94
C VAL A 252 -11.83 3.56 0.69
N SER A 253 -10.80 3.86 1.48
CA SER A 253 -9.94 5.01 1.27
C SER A 253 -9.12 4.85 -0.01
N GLN A 254 -9.18 5.86 -0.88
CA GLN A 254 -8.34 5.96 -2.07
C GLN A 254 -7.01 6.69 -1.78
N HIS A 255 -6.84 7.28 -0.59
CA HIS A 255 -5.66 8.09 -0.24
C HIS A 255 -4.82 7.50 0.90
N ASN A 256 -5.23 6.36 1.45
CA ASN A 256 -4.57 5.73 2.59
C ASN A 256 -4.65 4.22 2.47
N PHE A 257 -3.56 3.53 2.79
CA PHE A 257 -3.50 2.07 2.91
C PHE A 257 -2.57 1.67 4.06
N ARG A 258 -2.60 0.40 4.44
CA ARG A 258 -1.70 -0.16 5.46
C ARG A 258 -0.93 -1.34 4.93
N LEU A 259 0.28 -1.48 5.45
CA LEU A 259 1.16 -2.60 5.17
C LEU A 259 1.49 -3.28 6.49
N ARG A 260 1.11 -4.54 6.62
CA ARG A 260 1.45 -5.39 7.76
C ARG A 260 2.65 -6.25 7.40
N LYS A 261 3.64 -6.32 8.28
CA LYS A 261 4.84 -7.15 8.13
C LYS A 261 5.04 -7.99 9.38
N TRP A 262 5.42 -9.24 9.20
CA TRP A 262 5.79 -10.12 10.31
C TRP A 262 6.87 -11.09 9.86
N VAL A 263 7.69 -11.52 10.82
CA VAL A 263 8.71 -12.54 10.59
C VAL A 263 8.18 -13.86 11.13
N GLU A 264 8.26 -14.90 10.32
CA GLU A 264 7.93 -16.26 10.73
C GLU A 264 9.12 -17.17 10.44
N TYR A 265 9.68 -17.77 11.50
CA TYR A 265 10.75 -18.74 11.40
C TYR A 265 10.15 -20.15 11.46
N THR A 266 10.04 -20.83 10.32
CA THR A 266 9.67 -22.26 10.27
C THR A 266 10.92 -23.11 10.07
N GLY A 267 11.56 -23.53 11.17
CA GLY A 267 12.80 -24.31 11.12
C GLY A 267 12.61 -25.81 11.37
N ARG A 268 12.99 -26.66 10.41
CA ARG A 268 13.50 -28.05 10.65
C ARG A 268 14.99 -28.04 11.04
N ARG A 269 15.46 -27.02 11.76
CA ARG A 269 16.87 -26.92 12.18
C ARG A 269 16.93 -26.77 13.69
N SER A 270 17.54 -27.77 14.32
CA SER A 270 17.64 -28.02 15.76
C SER A 270 18.55 -27.05 16.53
N ALA A 271 18.79 -25.85 16.02
CA ALA A 271 19.57 -24.83 16.71
C ALA A 271 19.18 -23.44 16.17
N PRO A 272 18.75 -22.50 17.04
CA PRO A 272 18.65 -21.11 16.64
C PRO A 272 20.07 -20.59 16.42
N THR A 273 20.45 -20.32 15.17
CA THR A 273 21.61 -19.48 14.92
C THR A 273 21.26 -18.11 15.46
N LEU A 274 21.84 -17.72 16.60
CA LEU A 274 21.84 -16.35 17.07
C LEU A 274 22.43 -15.50 15.94
N LEU A 275 21.56 -14.81 15.19
CA LEU A 275 22.00 -13.76 14.28
C LEU A 275 22.62 -12.67 15.17
N PRO A 276 23.91 -12.33 15.02
CA PRO A 276 24.46 -11.21 15.73
C PRO A 276 23.74 -9.96 15.21
N PHE A 277 22.91 -9.35 16.05
CA PHE A 277 22.22 -8.07 15.80
C PHE A 277 23.19 -6.88 15.64
N ASN A 278 24.50 -7.13 15.51
CA ASN A 278 25.58 -6.14 15.39
C ASN A 278 26.15 -6.00 13.98
N SER A 279 25.53 -6.59 12.94
CA SER A 279 25.95 -6.37 11.56
C SER A 279 25.39 -5.04 11.02
N PRO A 280 26.22 -4.16 10.42
CA PRO A 280 25.82 -2.83 9.95
C PRO A 280 24.93 -2.83 8.69
N ASN A 281 24.47 -4.00 8.24
CA ASN A 281 23.70 -4.15 7.01
C ASN A 281 22.20 -4.26 7.30
N GLY A 282 21.52 -3.12 7.25
CA GLY A 282 20.21 -2.92 6.60
C GLY A 282 18.95 -3.58 7.16
N LEU A 283 19.01 -4.67 7.93
CA LEU A 283 17.82 -5.39 8.42
C LEU A 283 17.12 -4.67 9.57
N SER A 284 17.88 -4.08 10.51
CA SER A 284 17.31 -3.27 11.60
C SER A 284 16.65 -1.98 11.08
N ALA A 285 17.17 -1.40 9.99
CA ALA A 285 16.57 -0.26 9.30
C ALA A 285 15.31 -0.66 8.50
N ALA A 286 15.32 -1.86 7.90
CA ALA A 286 14.15 -2.42 7.22
C ALA A 286 13.00 -2.76 8.19
N LEU A 287 13.34 -3.12 9.44
CA LEU A 287 12.42 -3.55 10.50
C LEU A 287 12.09 -2.48 11.56
N GLY A 288 12.73 -1.30 11.55
CA GLY A 288 12.45 -0.22 12.50
C GLY A 288 12.83 -0.50 13.96
N LEU A 289 13.63 -1.54 14.23
CA LEU A 289 14.04 -1.96 15.58
C LEU A 289 15.23 -1.13 16.06
N ASN A 290 15.03 0.15 16.37
CA ASN A 290 16.03 0.99 17.01
C ASN A 290 15.74 1.04 18.52
N ASN A 291 16.24 0.07 19.28
CA ASN A 291 16.18 0.12 20.75
C ASN A 291 17.33 0.99 21.27
N GLY A 292 16.99 2.13 21.89
CA GLY A 292 17.90 2.87 22.75
C GLY A 292 18.36 2.03 23.94
N PRO A 293 19.47 2.41 24.61
CA PRO A 293 20.10 1.59 25.64
C PRO A 293 19.21 1.55 26.89
N SER A 294 18.58 0.41 27.17
CA SER A 294 18.00 0.15 28.50
C SER A 294 19.09 -0.37 29.43
N ALA A 295 19.16 0.21 30.63
CA ALA A 295 20.06 -0.18 31.70
C ALA A 295 19.79 -1.63 32.16
N ALA A 296 20.55 -2.58 31.66
CA ALA A 296 20.68 -3.92 32.24
C ALA A 296 22.13 -4.39 32.05
N SER A 297 22.70 -4.93 33.14
CA SER A 297 24.10 -5.30 33.31
C SER A 297 24.72 -6.08 32.14
N PRO A 298 26.04 -5.92 31.91
CA PRO A 298 26.75 -6.63 30.86
C PRO A 298 26.82 -8.13 31.19
N GLY A 299 26.16 -8.96 30.39
CA GLY A 299 26.33 -10.42 30.45
C GLY A 299 25.07 -11.28 30.46
N SER A 300 23.85 -10.70 30.42
CA SER A 300 22.62 -11.49 30.32
C SER A 300 22.01 -11.38 28.91
N PRO A 301 21.67 -12.50 28.23
CA PRO A 301 20.94 -12.44 26.98
C PRO A 301 19.56 -11.82 27.22
N PRO A 302 19.05 -10.95 26.34
CA PRO A 302 17.76 -10.30 26.53
C PRO A 302 16.65 -11.36 26.49
N ALA A 303 15.84 -11.40 27.54
CA ALA A 303 14.70 -12.30 27.67
C ALA A 303 13.59 -11.89 26.70
N PHE A 304 13.69 -12.32 25.43
CA PHE A 304 12.66 -12.12 24.40
C PHE A 304 11.66 -13.28 24.28
N PHE A 305 11.80 -14.32 25.11
CA PHE A 305 10.98 -15.54 25.02
C PHE A 305 10.05 -15.66 26.23
N PRO A 306 8.73 -15.47 26.07
CA PRO A 306 7.78 -15.97 27.06
C PRO A 306 7.83 -17.50 27.06
N ALA A 307 7.83 -18.11 28.24
CA ALA A 307 7.75 -19.55 28.39
C ALA A 307 6.40 -20.07 27.87
N GLY A 308 6.42 -20.98 26.88
CA GLY A 308 5.21 -21.67 26.39
C GLY A 308 4.93 -21.56 24.88
N LEU A 309 5.93 -21.77 24.02
CA LEU A 309 5.69 -21.85 22.56
C LEU A 309 4.96 -23.16 22.19
N PRO A 310 3.90 -23.11 21.38
CA PRO A 310 3.23 -24.32 20.89
C PRO A 310 4.14 -25.05 19.88
N SER A 311 4.54 -26.26 20.21
CA SER A 311 5.23 -27.17 19.29
C SER A 311 4.25 -27.66 18.21
N THR A 312 4.60 -27.48 16.93
CA THR A 312 3.83 -28.13 15.85
C THR A 312 4.08 -29.64 15.85
N GLU A 313 3.11 -30.43 15.37
CA GLU A 313 3.08 -31.91 15.39
C GLU A 313 4.29 -32.59 14.70
N ARG A 314 5.20 -31.83 14.07
CA ARG A 314 6.46 -32.31 13.48
C ARG A 314 7.71 -31.66 14.07
N GLY A 315 7.73 -31.41 15.39
CA GLY A 315 8.96 -31.15 16.14
C GLY A 315 9.76 -29.90 15.74
N GLY A 316 9.15 -28.97 15.00
CA GLY A 316 9.75 -27.67 14.65
C GLY A 316 9.23 -26.56 15.56
N LEU A 317 10.15 -25.72 16.06
CA LEU A 317 9.79 -24.44 16.66
C LEU A 317 9.31 -23.52 15.53
N SER A 318 8.06 -23.06 15.58
CA SER A 318 7.62 -21.91 14.79
C SER A 318 7.68 -20.68 15.70
N ILE A 319 8.55 -19.73 15.38
CA ILE A 319 8.63 -18.44 16.08
C ILE A 319 8.04 -17.38 15.16
N ARG A 320 6.91 -16.79 15.58
CA ARG A 320 6.33 -15.61 14.93
C ARG A 320 6.67 -14.37 15.76
N MET A 321 7.41 -13.45 15.17
CA MET A 321 7.76 -12.18 15.80
C MET A 321 6.55 -11.21 15.83
N PRO A 322 6.56 -10.18 16.70
CA PRO A 322 5.55 -9.13 16.71
C PRO A 322 5.36 -8.51 15.32
N GLU A 323 4.13 -8.13 15.03
CA GLU A 323 3.72 -7.61 13.73
C GLU A 323 3.89 -6.10 13.70
N ASP A 324 4.45 -5.60 12.61
CA ASP A 324 4.55 -4.17 12.35
C ASP A 324 3.51 -3.75 11.31
N ILE A 325 2.70 -2.74 11.63
CA ILE A 325 1.68 -2.20 10.72
C ILE A 325 1.99 -0.74 10.45
N THR A 326 2.43 -0.46 9.23
CA THR A 326 2.72 0.90 8.76
C THR A 326 1.53 1.45 7.98
N THR A 327 1.11 2.68 8.29
CA THR A 327 0.08 3.40 7.53
C THR A 327 0.73 4.33 6.51
N TYR A 328 0.33 4.19 5.25
CA TYR A 328 0.75 5.06 4.16
C TYR A 328 -0.37 5.98 3.75
N ALA A 329 -0.01 7.23 3.45
CA ALA A 329 -0.93 8.22 2.95
C ALA A 329 -0.34 8.97 1.76
N THR A 330 -1.20 9.41 0.86
CA THR A 330 -0.82 10.35 -0.20
C THR A 330 -1.19 11.78 0.20
N LEU A 331 -0.35 12.73 -0.19
CA LEU A 331 -0.58 14.15 0.00
C LEU A 331 -0.92 14.82 -1.33
N PRO A 332 -1.66 15.93 -1.31
CA PRO A 332 -1.85 16.75 -2.50
C PRO A 332 -0.50 17.23 -3.06
N PRO A 333 -0.30 17.29 -4.38
CA PRO A 333 0.94 17.79 -4.99
C PRO A 333 1.32 19.18 -4.52
N GLU A 334 0.34 20.05 -4.27
CA GLU A 334 0.56 21.39 -3.75
C GLU A 334 1.19 21.43 -2.34
N SER A 335 1.33 20.29 -1.67
CA SER A 335 1.93 20.14 -0.35
C SER A 335 3.45 19.96 -0.41
N TYR A 336 3.96 19.42 -1.52
CA TYR A 336 5.37 19.08 -1.68
C TYR A 336 5.97 19.61 -2.99
N MET A 337 5.25 20.45 -3.72
CA MET A 337 5.76 21.19 -4.86
C MET A 337 6.02 22.66 -4.47
N PRO A 338 7.15 23.25 -4.92
CA PRO A 338 7.42 24.66 -4.74
C PRO A 338 6.32 25.52 -5.36
N ARG A 339 5.96 26.62 -4.70
CA ARG A 339 4.96 27.57 -5.20
C ARG A 339 5.50 29.01 -5.11
N PRO A 340 4.94 29.95 -5.89
CA PRO A 340 5.25 31.36 -5.72
C PRO A 340 5.03 31.79 -4.26
N GLY A 341 6.06 32.33 -3.60
CA GLY A 341 6.04 32.70 -2.18
C GLY A 341 6.31 31.56 -1.18
N LYS A 342 6.45 30.31 -1.65
CA LYS A 342 6.86 29.13 -0.86
C LYS A 342 7.88 28.31 -1.66
N GLU A 343 9.01 28.93 -1.97
CA GLU A 343 10.06 28.32 -2.81
C GLU A 343 10.74 27.13 -2.13
N TRP A 344 10.84 27.17 -0.80
CA TRP A 344 11.43 26.11 0.03
C TRP A 344 10.46 24.97 0.37
N GLN A 345 9.27 24.95 -0.23
CA GLN A 345 8.30 23.88 -0.04
C GLN A 345 8.67 22.70 -0.94
N GLY A 346 8.95 21.54 -0.34
CA GLY A 346 9.43 20.38 -1.08
C GLY A 346 9.63 19.16 -0.20
N ILE A 347 10.01 18.04 -0.82
CA ILE A 347 10.53 16.88 -0.10
C ILE A 347 12.03 17.08 0.05
N TRP A 348 12.51 17.15 1.28
CA TRP A 348 13.90 17.37 1.64
C TRP A 348 14.56 16.05 2.02
N CYS A 349 15.86 15.93 1.77
CA CYS A 349 16.67 14.82 2.26
C CYS A 349 17.64 15.35 3.32
N GLY A 350 17.55 14.83 4.54
CA GLY A 350 18.47 15.14 5.64
C GLY A 350 19.42 13.99 5.93
N ASP A 351 20.70 14.27 6.18
CA ASP A 351 21.66 13.28 6.68
C ASP A 351 21.71 13.34 8.21
N TYR A 352 21.11 12.34 8.86
CA TYR A 352 21.09 12.19 10.31
C TYR A 352 22.26 11.33 10.82
N SER A 353 23.39 11.32 10.09
CA SER A 353 24.64 10.66 10.47
C SER A 353 24.45 9.17 10.75
N GLY A 354 24.39 8.77 12.03
CA GLY A 354 24.21 7.37 12.43
C GLY A 354 22.88 6.75 12.00
N HIS A 355 21.87 7.57 11.72
CA HIS A 355 20.56 7.12 11.22
C HIS A 355 20.49 7.09 9.68
N GLY A 356 21.49 7.66 8.99
CA GLY A 356 21.53 7.74 7.53
C GLY A 356 20.69 8.88 6.95
N CYS A 357 20.42 8.79 5.64
CA CYS A 357 19.65 9.79 4.92
C CYS A 357 18.14 9.53 5.03
N GLU A 358 17.37 10.56 5.38
CA GLU A 358 15.93 10.47 5.60
C GLU A 358 15.18 11.55 4.83
N PHE A 359 13.90 11.29 4.51
CA PHE A 359 13.05 12.22 3.78
C PHE A 359 12.14 13.02 4.73
N LEU A 360 12.07 14.32 4.49
CA LEU A 360 11.33 15.31 5.26
C LEU A 360 10.38 16.08 4.34
N LEU A 361 9.31 16.63 4.90
CA LEU A 361 8.21 17.29 4.18
C LEU A 361 7.96 18.70 4.67
#